data_AF-K1SYH0-F1
#
_entry.id   AF-K1SYH0-F1
#
_cell.length_a   1.000
_cell.length_b   1.000
_cell.length_c   1.000
_cell.angle_alpha   90.00
_cell.angle_beta   90.00
_cell.angle_gamma   90.00
#
_symmetry.space_group_name_H-M   'P 1'
#
loop_
_entity.id
_entity.type
_entity.pdbx_description
1 polymer ?
#
loop_
_entity_poly.entity_id
_entity_poly.type
_entity_poly.pdbx_seq_one_letter_code
_entity_poly.pdbx_strand_id
1 'polypeptide(L)'
;MRKVELRMNEKLKYKVIKKLVETNGNKERAAVALGRSVRQIDRMIAGYKAKGKEFFIHGNRNRKPVHALTEAQKTEIEQIYLSKYFDCTYTAFTEYLAQKENITLSVDEVRTILIDKYIFSPRTHKSNEKKNKKTIIKRTRKSKDTKRKSKNTSQDSCDGRCPPKTTKMPIFRRRNTNGCMYSFMVWKGQNGASRSNRRCHRTSSRIIF
;
A
#
# COMPACT_ATOMS: atom_id res chain seq x y z
N MET A 1 21.66 -4.29 -9.32
CA MET A 1 20.57 -3.55 -10.00
C MET A 1 19.61 -2.97 -8.97
N ARG A 2 19.20 -1.70 -9.08
CA ARG A 2 18.21 -1.11 -8.18
C ARG A 2 16.83 -1.72 -8.43
N LYS A 3 16.05 -1.96 -7.38
CA LYS A 3 14.69 -2.50 -7.49
C LYS A 3 13.76 -1.43 -8.07
N VAL A 4 13.27 -1.65 -9.28
CA VAL A 4 12.26 -0.77 -9.91
C VAL A 4 10.87 -1.18 -9.46
N GLU A 5 10.21 -0.31 -8.70
CA GLU A 5 8.85 -0.51 -8.20
C GLU A 5 7.83 0.27 -9.05
N LEU A 6 6.86 -0.41 -9.64
CA LEU A 6 5.83 0.19 -10.50
C LEU A 6 4.49 0.28 -9.75
N ARG A 7 3.75 1.38 -9.95
CA ARG A 7 2.34 1.47 -9.51
C ARG A 7 1.46 0.50 -10.31
N MET A 8 0.22 0.28 -9.85
CA MET A 8 -0.70 -0.67 -10.48
C MET A 8 -0.83 -0.47 -12.00
N ASN A 9 -1.11 0.76 -12.44
CA ASN A 9 -1.29 1.09 -13.86
C ASN A 9 0.02 0.95 -14.66
N GLU A 10 1.15 1.35 -14.09
CA GLU A 10 2.49 1.21 -14.71
C GLU A 10 2.85 -0.28 -14.87
N LYS A 11 2.52 -1.09 -13.86
CA LYS A 11 2.74 -2.55 -13.85
C LYS A 11 1.88 -3.25 -14.90
N LEU A 12 0.64 -2.81 -15.11
CA LEU A 12 -0.24 -3.33 -16.16
C LEU A 12 0.36 -3.09 -17.55
N LYS A 13 0.78 -1.85 -17.84
CA LYS A 13 1.45 -1.50 -19.11
C LYS A 13 2.70 -2.34 -19.33
N TYR A 14 3.55 -2.43 -18.32
CA TYR A 14 4.77 -3.24 -18.36
C TYR A 14 4.48 -4.70 -18.69
N LYS A 15 3.50 -5.33 -18.02
CA LYS A 15 3.16 -6.75 -18.26
C LYS A 15 2.68 -7.00 -19.67
N VAL A 16 1.80 -6.14 -20.19
CA VAL A 16 1.24 -6.30 -21.55
C VAL A 16 2.34 -6.15 -22.60
N ILE A 17 3.19 -5.12 -22.47
CA ILE A 17 4.26 -4.86 -23.44
C ILE A 17 5.37 -5.91 -23.33
N LYS A 18 5.74 -6.33 -22.12
CA LYS A 18 6.70 -7.42 -21.90
C LYS A 18 6.23 -8.69 -22.62
N LYS A 19 4.98 -9.10 -22.39
CA LYS A 19 4.40 -10.28 -23.05
C LYS A 19 4.41 -10.12 -24.58
N LEU A 20 4.03 -8.96 -25.09
CA LEU A 20 4.01 -8.70 -26.53
C LEU A 20 5.41 -8.89 -27.15
N VAL A 21 6.46 -8.39 -26.50
CA VAL A 21 7.85 -8.51 -26.98
C VAL A 21 8.37 -9.94 -26.87
N GLU A 22 8.02 -10.68 -25.81
CA GLU A 22 8.43 -12.08 -25.65
C GLU A 22 7.75 -13.01 -26.67
N THR A 23 6.46 -12.78 -26.96
CA THR A 23 5.66 -13.67 -27.83
C THR A 23 5.56 -13.17 -29.28
N ASN A 24 6.14 -12.00 -29.61
CA ASN A 24 5.96 -11.31 -30.91
C ASN A 24 4.49 -11.27 -31.38
N GLY A 25 3.56 -11.00 -30.46
CA GLY A 25 2.11 -11.08 -30.71
C GLY A 25 1.51 -9.88 -31.45
N ASN A 26 0.20 -9.94 -31.71
CA ASN A 26 -0.53 -8.86 -32.39
C ASN A 26 -0.59 -7.55 -31.55
N LYS A 27 -0.14 -6.45 -32.14
CA LYS A 27 -0.12 -5.09 -31.56
C LYS A 27 -1.51 -4.50 -31.33
N GLU A 28 -2.48 -4.80 -32.19
CA GLU A 28 -3.85 -4.30 -32.07
C GLU A 28 -4.54 -4.85 -30.82
N ARG A 29 -4.28 -6.12 -30.49
CA ARG A 29 -4.81 -6.74 -29.27
C ARG A 29 -4.28 -6.05 -28.02
N ALA A 30 -3.01 -5.64 -28.01
CA ALA A 30 -2.43 -4.88 -26.91
C ALA A 30 -2.97 -3.43 -26.85
N ALA A 31 -3.23 -2.82 -28.01
CA ALA A 31 -3.88 -1.52 -28.12
C ALA A 31 -5.27 -1.54 -27.48
N VAL A 32 -6.10 -2.53 -27.80
CA VAL A 32 -7.43 -2.73 -27.18
C VAL A 32 -7.30 -3.00 -25.67
N ALA A 33 -6.39 -3.89 -25.26
CA ALA A 33 -6.21 -4.23 -23.84
C ALA A 33 -5.78 -3.04 -22.96
N LEU A 34 -5.01 -2.09 -23.51
CA LEU A 34 -4.56 -0.90 -22.79
C LEU A 34 -5.42 0.35 -23.06
N GLY A 35 -6.35 0.30 -24.01
CA GLY A 35 -7.12 1.45 -24.49
C GLY A 35 -6.21 2.54 -25.09
N ARG A 36 -5.24 2.14 -25.93
CA ARG A 36 -4.22 3.03 -26.50
C ARG A 36 -4.08 2.82 -27.99
N SER A 37 -3.58 3.82 -28.71
CA SER A 37 -3.33 3.68 -30.15
C SER A 37 -2.13 2.79 -30.42
N VAL A 38 -2.09 2.18 -31.61
CA VAL A 38 -0.96 1.33 -32.06
C VAL A 38 0.36 2.10 -31.99
N ARG A 39 0.37 3.38 -32.39
CA ARG A 39 1.54 4.26 -32.26
C ARG A 39 2.06 4.37 -30.83
N GLN A 40 1.18 4.39 -29.83
CA GLN A 40 1.60 4.40 -28.43
C GLN A 40 2.17 3.05 -28.00
N ILE A 41 1.63 1.94 -28.50
CA ILE A 41 2.21 0.61 -28.29
C ILE A 41 3.64 0.55 -28.85
N ASP A 42 3.85 1.01 -30.09
CA ASP A 42 5.19 1.02 -30.71
C ASP A 42 6.19 1.87 -29.92
N ARG A 43 5.78 3.06 -29.44
CA ARG A 43 6.61 3.88 -28.55
C ARG A 43 6.96 3.15 -27.25
N MET A 44 6.03 2.40 -26.68
CA MET A 44 6.28 1.60 -25.47
C MET A 44 7.20 0.42 -25.73
N ILE A 45 7.11 -0.22 -26.91
CA ILE A 45 8.03 -1.30 -27.32
C ILE A 45 9.45 -0.74 -27.48
N ALA A 46 9.62 0.37 -28.19
CA ALA A 46 10.92 1.01 -28.35
C ALA A 46 11.52 1.43 -27.00
N GLY A 47 10.71 2.04 -26.13
CA GLY A 47 11.10 2.41 -24.77
C GLY A 47 11.48 1.23 -23.89
N TYR A 48 10.74 0.11 -23.99
CA TYR A 48 11.04 -1.12 -23.29
C TYR A 48 12.35 -1.76 -23.77
N LYS A 49 12.64 -1.75 -25.07
CA LYS A 49 13.92 -2.24 -25.60
C LYS A 49 15.10 -1.40 -25.11
N ALA A 50 14.94 -0.08 -24.99
CA ALA A 50 16.01 0.82 -24.57
C ALA A 50 16.25 0.83 -23.05
N LYS A 51 15.19 0.88 -22.22
CA LYS A 51 15.28 1.09 -20.76
C LYS A 51 14.62 -0.02 -19.92
N GLY A 52 14.06 -1.04 -20.57
CA GLY A 52 13.39 -2.14 -19.90
C GLY A 52 12.24 -1.68 -18.99
N LYS A 53 12.26 -2.15 -17.75
CA LYS A 53 11.22 -1.87 -16.74
C LYS A 53 11.17 -0.40 -16.31
N GLU A 54 12.28 0.33 -16.42
CA GLU A 54 12.39 1.73 -15.98
C GLU A 54 11.58 2.68 -16.87
N PHE A 55 11.37 2.32 -18.14
CA PHE A 55 10.60 3.13 -19.08
C PHE A 55 9.16 3.42 -18.60
N PHE A 56 8.56 2.48 -17.86
CA PHE A 56 7.18 2.60 -17.40
C PHE A 56 7.05 3.44 -16.12
N ILE A 57 8.18 3.90 -15.54
CA ILE A 57 8.17 4.86 -14.45
C ILE A 57 7.73 6.21 -15.01
N HIS A 58 6.74 6.84 -14.38
CA HIS A 58 6.33 8.19 -14.78
C HIS A 58 7.47 9.21 -14.62
N GLY A 59 7.71 10.05 -15.63
CA GLY A 59 8.85 11.00 -15.64
C GLY A 59 8.80 12.07 -14.55
N ASN A 60 7.61 12.45 -14.08
CA ASN A 60 7.47 13.37 -12.95
C ASN A 60 7.58 12.67 -11.58
N ARG A 61 7.80 11.35 -11.56
CA ARG A 61 8.02 10.63 -10.32
C ARG A 61 9.37 11.04 -9.75
N ASN A 62 9.34 11.68 -8.58
CA ASN A 62 10.50 12.20 -7.84
C ASN A 62 11.16 13.45 -8.43
N ARG A 63 10.56 14.08 -9.45
CA ARG A 63 11.05 15.39 -9.92
C ARG A 63 10.53 16.48 -8.99
N LYS A 64 11.44 17.22 -8.33
CA LYS A 64 11.11 18.45 -7.60
C LYS A 64 11.09 19.63 -8.59
N PRO A 65 10.11 20.53 -8.55
CA PRO A 65 10.12 21.72 -9.40
C PRO A 65 11.25 22.68 -8.98
N VAL A 66 11.71 23.52 -9.90
CA VAL A 66 12.86 24.42 -9.69
C VAL A 66 12.58 25.43 -8.57
N HIS A 67 11.36 25.95 -8.51
CA HIS A 67 10.94 26.92 -7.49
C HIS A 67 10.48 26.27 -6.17
N ALA A 68 10.74 24.97 -5.96
CA ALA A 68 10.39 24.31 -4.71
C ALA A 68 11.32 24.74 -3.58
N LEU A 69 10.72 25.16 -2.46
CA LEU A 69 11.47 25.36 -1.21
C LEU A 69 12.16 24.08 -0.76
N THR A 70 13.41 24.23 -0.35
CA THR A 70 14.20 23.14 0.23
C THR A 70 13.63 22.70 1.58
N GLU A 71 13.92 21.47 1.99
CA GLU A 71 13.45 20.96 3.28
C GLU A 71 14.09 21.71 4.46
N ALA A 72 15.31 22.23 4.28
CA ALA A 72 15.97 23.09 5.25
C ALA A 72 15.20 24.40 5.47
N GLN A 73 14.90 25.14 4.40
CA GLN A 73 14.11 26.39 4.48
C GLN A 73 12.75 26.19 5.15
N LYS A 74 12.06 25.08 4.85
CA LYS A 74 10.78 24.76 5.50
C LYS A 74 10.92 24.54 7.01
N THR A 75 12.04 23.97 7.44
CA THR A 75 12.33 23.69 8.85
C THR A 75 12.73 24.96 9.58
N GLU A 76 13.47 25.85 8.93
CA GLU A 76 13.79 27.17 9.45
C GLU A 76 12.54 28.02 9.70
N ILE A 77 11.62 28.07 8.73
CA ILE A 77 10.34 28.79 8.87
C ILE A 77 9.51 28.23 10.04
N GLU A 78 9.48 26.91 10.21
CA GLU A 78 8.82 26.25 11.33
C GLU A 78 9.44 26.65 12.68
N GLN A 79 10.77 26.66 12.77
CA GLN A 79 11.49 27.05 13.98
C GLN A 79 11.20 28.50 14.36
N ILE A 80 11.25 29.42 13.39
CA ILE A 80 10.94 30.85 13.60
C ILE A 80 9.52 31.02 14.16
N TYR A 81 8.55 30.29 13.60
CA TYR A 81 7.17 30.32 14.09
C TYR A 81 7.08 29.86 15.54
N LEU A 82 7.71 28.73 15.88
CA LEU A 82 7.64 28.15 17.22
C LEU A 82 8.40 28.97 18.27
N SER A 83 9.50 29.63 17.91
CA SER A 83 10.34 30.38 18.85
C SER A 83 9.88 31.81 19.06
N LYS A 84 9.52 32.54 17.98
CA LYS A 84 9.30 34.00 18.02
C LYS A 84 7.84 34.40 17.84
N TYR A 85 7.11 33.71 16.95
CA TYR A 85 5.79 34.14 16.48
C TYR A 85 4.70 33.10 16.77
N PHE A 86 4.74 32.52 17.97
CA PHE A 86 3.76 31.52 18.40
C PHE A 86 2.35 32.13 18.39
N ASP A 87 1.36 31.34 17.98
CA ASP A 87 -0.06 31.74 17.84
C ASP A 87 -0.38 32.91 16.90
N CYS A 88 0.52 33.28 15.99
CA CYS A 88 0.20 34.30 14.98
C CYS A 88 -0.77 33.78 13.90
N THR A 89 -1.53 34.69 13.29
CA THR A 89 -2.28 34.38 12.06
C THR A 89 -1.31 34.25 10.88
N TYR A 90 -1.68 33.50 9.84
CA TYR A 90 -0.79 33.31 8.68
C TYR A 90 -0.43 34.63 7.99
N THR A 91 -1.35 35.59 7.94
CA THR A 91 -1.12 36.92 7.36
C THR A 91 -0.11 37.72 8.18
N ALA A 92 -0.30 37.80 9.49
CA ALA A 92 0.64 38.48 10.37
C ALA A 92 2.02 37.82 10.32
N PHE A 93 2.06 36.48 10.29
CA PHE A 93 3.32 35.75 10.19
C PHE A 93 4.06 36.04 8.87
N THR A 94 3.36 36.15 7.74
CA THR A 94 4.00 36.53 6.47
C THR A 94 4.55 37.94 6.47
N GLU A 95 3.87 38.87 7.15
CA GLU A 95 4.35 40.25 7.31
C GLU A 95 5.62 40.28 8.17
N TYR A 96 5.67 39.51 9.26
CA TYR A 96 6.87 39.40 10.09
C TYR A 96 8.05 38.75 9.35
N LEU A 97 7.81 37.71 8.56
CA LEU A 97 8.85 37.10 7.73
C LEU A 97 9.44 38.09 6.73
N ALA A 98 8.60 38.90 6.08
CA ALA A 98 9.06 39.91 5.12
C ALA A 98 9.83 41.05 5.81
N GLN A 99 9.34 41.55 6.95
CA GLN A 99 9.90 42.73 7.62
C GLN A 99 11.13 42.44 8.49
N LYS A 100 11.14 41.31 9.20
CA LYS A 100 12.15 41.01 10.23
C LYS A 100 13.20 40.01 9.75
N GLU A 101 12.77 39.02 8.97
CA GLU A 101 13.63 37.92 8.54
C GLU A 101 14.02 38.05 7.05
N ASN A 102 13.52 39.06 6.33
CA ASN A 102 13.73 39.31 4.89
C ASN A 102 13.36 38.11 3.98
N ILE A 103 12.40 37.29 4.41
CA ILE A 103 11.91 36.13 3.65
C ILE A 103 10.56 36.49 3.03
N THR A 104 10.54 36.66 1.70
CA THR A 104 9.32 36.96 0.95
C THR A 104 8.63 35.66 0.52
N LEU A 105 7.53 35.32 1.18
CA LEU A 105 6.68 34.17 0.83
C LEU A 105 5.23 34.58 0.75
N SER A 106 4.46 33.86 -0.06
CA SER A 106 3.01 34.03 -0.10
C SER A 106 2.35 33.43 1.15
N VAL A 107 1.19 33.96 1.52
CA VAL A 107 0.38 33.46 2.65
C VAL A 107 0.02 31.98 2.48
N ASP A 108 -0.25 31.54 1.24
CA ASP A 108 -0.63 30.16 0.94
C ASP A 108 0.54 29.18 1.02
N GLU A 109 1.76 29.61 0.66
CA GLU A 109 2.97 28.81 0.85
C GLU A 109 3.25 28.59 2.32
N VAL A 110 3.24 29.67 3.11
CA VAL A 110 3.42 29.61 4.57
C VAL A 110 2.36 28.73 5.22
N ARG A 111 1.10 28.89 4.82
CA ARG A 111 -0.01 28.03 5.26
C ARG A 111 0.27 26.56 4.95
N THR A 112 0.73 26.25 3.75
CA THR A 112 1.00 24.86 3.33
C THR A 112 2.14 24.26 4.13
N ILE A 113 3.23 25.01 4.35
CA ILE A 113 4.38 24.58 5.16
C ILE A 113 3.94 24.26 6.60
N LEU A 114 3.20 25.17 7.24
CA LEU A 114 2.75 24.99 8.62
C LEU A 114 1.72 23.86 8.75
N ILE A 115 0.78 23.73 7.81
CA ILE A 115 -0.21 22.63 7.80
C ILE A 115 0.46 21.27 7.59
N ASP A 116 1.48 21.19 6.74
CA ASP A 116 2.25 19.97 6.54
C ASP A 116 2.96 19.51 7.83
N LYS A 117 3.35 20.47 8.68
CA LYS A 117 3.89 20.27 10.02
C LYS A 117 2.82 20.18 11.12
N TYR A 118 1.54 20.23 10.74
CA TYR A 118 0.38 20.16 11.64
C TYR A 118 0.26 21.32 12.63
N ILE A 119 0.84 22.47 12.31
CA ILE A 119 0.69 23.72 13.04
C ILE A 119 -0.48 24.49 12.41
N PHE A 120 -1.46 24.87 13.22
CA PHE A 120 -2.67 25.57 12.74
C PHE A 120 -2.74 26.97 13.33
N SER A 121 -3.22 27.91 12.52
CA SER A 121 -3.55 29.24 13.01
C SER A 121 -4.69 29.18 14.06
N PRO A 122 -4.67 30.02 15.10
CA PRO A 122 -5.71 30.04 16.14
C PRO A 122 -7.12 30.31 15.59
N ARG A 123 -7.23 31.05 14.48
CA ARG A 123 -8.50 31.40 13.82
C ARG A 123 -9.01 30.28 12.89
N THR A 124 -8.42 29.09 12.92
CA THR A 124 -8.80 27.99 12.02
C THR A 124 -10.23 27.51 12.33
N HIS A 125 -11.06 27.35 11.30
CA HIS A 125 -12.42 26.86 11.48
C HIS A 125 -12.45 25.41 12.00
N LYS A 126 -13.32 25.13 12.97
CA LYS A 126 -13.44 23.81 13.65
C LYS A 126 -13.62 22.65 12.68
N SER A 127 -14.28 22.85 11.54
CA SER A 127 -14.45 21.78 10.54
C SER A 127 -13.12 21.37 9.89
N ASN A 128 -12.22 22.31 9.62
CA ASN A 128 -10.91 22.06 9.04
C ASN A 128 -9.98 21.42 10.07
N GLU A 129 -10.02 21.90 11.31
CA GLU A 129 -9.28 21.30 12.42
C GLU A 129 -9.66 19.81 12.61
N LYS A 130 -10.97 19.50 12.60
CA LYS A 130 -11.46 18.11 12.64
C LYS A 130 -11.00 17.27 11.44
N LYS A 131 -11.03 17.83 10.22
CA LYS A 131 -10.53 17.14 9.02
C LYS A 131 -9.05 16.79 9.17
N ASN A 132 -8.25 17.72 9.67
CA ASN A 132 -6.81 17.54 9.84
C ASN A 132 -6.47 16.56 10.97
N LYS A 133 -7.17 16.63 12.11
CA LYS A 133 -7.06 15.60 13.17
C LYS A 133 -7.36 14.20 12.63
N LYS A 134 -8.40 14.06 11.79
CA LYS A 134 -8.72 12.79 11.12
C LYS A 134 -7.62 12.34 10.17
N THR A 135 -6.98 13.23 9.40
CA THR A 135 -5.88 12.85 8.50
C THR A 135 -4.64 12.41 9.28
N ILE A 136 -4.31 13.07 10.40
CA ILE A 136 -3.25 12.66 11.32
C ILE A 136 -3.48 11.25 11.83
N ILE A 137 -4.66 10.98 12.41
CA ILE A 137 -5.01 9.66 12.94
C ILE A 137 -4.94 8.57 11.87
N LYS A 138 -5.38 8.87 10.63
CA LYS A 138 -5.28 7.94 9.50
C LYS A 138 -3.82 7.67 9.12
N ARG A 139 -2.97 8.70 9.09
CA ARG A 139 -1.54 8.56 8.77
C ARG A 139 -0.80 7.76 9.85
N THR A 140 -1.04 8.02 11.14
CA THR A 140 -0.42 7.27 12.24
C THR A 140 -0.87 5.82 12.30
N ARG A 141 -2.13 5.50 11.98
CA ARG A 141 -2.60 4.12 11.84
C ARG A 141 -1.90 3.41 10.68
N LYS A 142 -1.85 4.05 9.50
CA LYS A 142 -1.15 3.50 8.32
C LYS A 142 0.33 3.22 8.58
N SER A 143 1.05 4.11 9.26
CA SER A 143 2.48 3.91 9.57
C SER A 143 2.70 2.74 10.55
N LYS A 144 1.81 2.57 11.53
CA LYS A 144 1.79 1.40 12.43
C LYS A 144 1.54 0.11 11.66
N ASP A 145 0.58 0.10 10.74
CA ASP A 145 0.26 -1.07 9.91
C ASP A 145 1.41 -1.44 8.96
N THR A 146 2.07 -0.48 8.33
CA THR A 146 3.25 -0.74 7.50
C THR A 146 4.41 -1.30 8.32
N LYS A 147 4.64 -0.79 9.54
CA LYS A 147 5.67 -1.28 10.46
C LYS A 147 5.37 -2.70 10.97
N ARG A 148 4.10 -3.05 11.17
CA ARG A 148 3.68 -4.43 11.50
C ARG A 148 3.91 -5.38 10.32
N LYS A 149 3.53 -4.97 9.10
CA LYS A 149 3.72 -5.80 7.89
C LYS A 149 5.19 -6.08 7.59
N SER A 150 6.08 -5.10 7.76
CA SER A 150 7.53 -5.30 7.59
C SER A 150 8.14 -6.22 8.65
N LYS A 151 7.62 -6.22 9.89
CA LYS A 151 8.08 -7.14 10.94
C LYS A 151 7.67 -8.59 10.67
N ASN A 152 6.42 -8.80 10.24
CA ASN A 152 5.92 -10.14 9.95
C ASN A 152 6.64 -10.77 8.73
N THR A 153 6.93 -9.98 7.69
CA THR A 153 7.69 -10.47 6.52
C THR A 153 9.15 -10.80 6.81
N SER A 154 9.73 -10.28 7.88
CA SER A 154 11.07 -10.67 8.36
C SER A 154 11.07 -11.92 9.24
N GLN A 155 9.91 -12.34 9.77
CA GLN A 155 9.76 -13.58 10.54
C GLN A 155 9.52 -14.80 9.63
N ASP A 156 8.93 -14.60 8.45
CA ASP A 156 8.65 -15.67 7.47
C ASP A 156 9.87 -16.05 6.58
N SER A 157 11.04 -15.43 6.78
CA SER A 157 12.28 -15.77 6.04
C SER A 157 13.20 -16.75 6.77
N CYS A 158 12.73 -17.36 7.86
CA CYS A 158 13.49 -18.33 8.65
C CYS A 158 12.95 -19.77 8.51
N ASP A 159 12.39 -20.16 7.35
CA ASP A 159 12.15 -21.57 7.05
C ASP A 159 13.42 -22.20 6.46
N GLY A 160 14.47 -22.24 7.29
CA GLY A 160 15.47 -23.29 7.17
C GLY A 160 14.75 -24.60 7.48
N ARG A 161 14.64 -25.48 6.49
CA ARG A 161 14.11 -26.85 6.61
C ARG A 161 14.71 -27.54 7.85
N CYS A 162 13.98 -27.54 8.96
CA CYS A 162 14.23 -28.49 10.04
C CYS A 162 13.69 -29.85 9.57
N PRO A 163 14.54 -30.88 9.43
CA PRO A 163 14.04 -32.22 9.11
C PRO A 163 13.10 -32.69 10.24
N PRO A 164 11.99 -33.37 9.90
CA PRO A 164 11.04 -33.82 10.91
C PRO A 164 11.74 -34.78 11.88
N LYS A 165 11.63 -34.49 13.18
CA LYS A 165 12.15 -35.37 14.23
C LYS A 165 11.45 -36.72 14.08
N THR A 166 12.21 -37.75 13.74
CA THR A 166 11.73 -39.14 13.70
C THR A 166 11.20 -39.49 15.09
N THR A 167 9.89 -39.72 15.20
CA THR A 167 9.27 -40.33 16.37
C THR A 167 9.89 -41.71 16.55
N LYS A 168 10.59 -41.94 17.67
CA LYS A 168 11.13 -43.26 18.03
C LYS A 168 9.98 -44.29 17.96
N MET A 169 10.13 -45.31 17.12
CA MET A 169 9.21 -46.43 17.03
C MET A 169 9.08 -47.09 18.43
N PRO A 170 7.87 -47.38 18.93
CA PRO A 170 7.72 -48.14 20.16
C PRO A 170 8.09 -49.60 19.89
N ILE A 171 9.04 -50.11 20.68
CA ILE A 171 9.43 -51.51 20.71
C ILE A 171 8.23 -52.33 21.20
N PHE A 172 7.70 -53.18 20.32
CA PHE A 172 6.58 -54.09 20.58
C PHE A 172 6.99 -55.17 21.59
N ARG A 173 6.58 -55.04 22.86
CA ARG A 173 6.62 -56.15 23.83
C ARG A 173 5.44 -57.07 23.57
N ARG A 174 5.73 -58.24 22.98
CA ARG A 174 4.84 -59.41 22.93
C ARG A 174 4.38 -59.76 24.36
N ARG A 175 3.07 -59.86 24.57
CA ARG A 175 2.50 -60.66 25.66
C ARG A 175 1.45 -61.60 25.10
N ASN A 176 1.46 -62.77 25.73
CA ASN A 176 1.02 -64.06 25.24
C ASN A 176 -0.50 -64.19 25.20
N THR A 177 -0.90 -65.10 24.32
CA THR A 177 -2.19 -65.81 24.16
C THR A 177 -3.13 -65.81 25.37
N ASN A 178 -4.43 -65.66 25.09
CA ASN A 178 -5.44 -66.70 25.39
C ASN A 178 -6.84 -66.31 24.85
N GLY A 179 -7.37 -67.16 23.98
CA GLY A 179 -8.78 -67.60 24.05
C GLY A 179 -9.85 -66.85 23.25
N CYS A 180 -10.33 -67.53 22.18
CA CYS A 180 -11.72 -67.59 21.71
C CYS A 180 -12.39 -66.30 21.16
N MET A 181 -13.27 -66.32 20.15
CA MET A 181 -13.70 -67.29 19.13
C MET A 181 -14.73 -66.52 18.26
N TYR A 182 -14.94 -66.95 17.00
CA TYR A 182 -15.99 -66.53 16.06
C TYR A 182 -15.89 -65.09 15.50
N SER A 183 -15.55 -64.86 14.23
CA SER A 183 -16.18 -65.27 12.95
C SER A 183 -17.37 -64.39 12.54
N PHE A 184 -17.19 -63.81 11.35
CA PHE A 184 -18.17 -63.47 10.33
C PHE A 184 -19.18 -62.30 10.53
N MET A 185 -18.87 -61.22 9.80
CA MET A 185 -19.61 -60.74 8.62
C MET A 185 -20.90 -59.89 8.81
N VAL A 186 -21.01 -58.90 7.90
CA VAL A 186 -22.21 -58.11 7.51
C VAL A 186 -22.55 -56.98 8.50
N TRP A 187 -22.75 -55.69 8.16
CA TRP A 187 -23.48 -55.09 7.05
C TRP A 187 -23.13 -53.59 6.86
N LYS A 188 -23.65 -53.00 5.79
CA LYS A 188 -23.39 -51.66 5.24
C LYS A 188 -23.86 -50.48 6.11
N GLY A 189 -23.04 -49.43 6.09
CA GLY A 189 -23.38 -48.06 5.69
C GLY A 189 -24.57 -47.35 6.34
N GLN A 190 -24.29 -46.23 7.01
CA GLN A 190 -25.24 -45.13 7.14
C GLN A 190 -24.55 -43.84 7.64
N ASN A 191 -24.96 -42.71 7.03
CA ASN A 191 -25.00 -41.35 7.57
C ASN A 191 -23.65 -40.59 7.65
N GLY A 192 -23.49 -39.35 7.19
CA GLY A 192 -24.44 -38.31 6.80
C GLY A 192 -23.95 -36.95 7.33
N ALA A 193 -24.30 -35.87 6.63
CA ALA A 193 -24.28 -34.46 7.05
C ALA A 193 -22.97 -33.64 6.92
N SER A 194 -22.76 -33.12 5.72
CA SER A 194 -22.16 -31.80 5.50
C SER A 194 -23.07 -30.68 6.04
N ARG A 195 -22.58 -29.88 6.99
CA ARG A 195 -23.22 -28.61 7.38
C ARG A 195 -22.64 -27.46 6.55
N SER A 196 -23.35 -27.09 5.48
CA SER A 196 -23.14 -25.81 4.80
C SER A 196 -23.88 -24.69 5.53
N ASN A 197 -23.16 -23.62 5.81
CA ASN A 197 -23.61 -22.48 6.60
C ASN A 197 -24.47 -21.55 5.69
N ARG A 198 -25.80 -21.63 5.81
CA ARG A 198 -26.70 -20.68 5.12
C ARG A 198 -26.67 -19.33 5.82
N ARG A 199 -26.19 -18.33 5.08
CA ARG A 199 -26.20 -16.91 5.43
C ARG A 199 -27.61 -16.36 5.24
N CYS A 200 -28.27 -15.98 6.34
CA CYS A 200 -29.52 -15.23 6.31
C CYS A 200 -29.27 -13.81 5.78
N HIS A 201 -29.94 -13.42 4.69
CA HIS A 201 -30.13 -12.01 4.32
C HIS A 201 -31.59 -11.65 4.58
N ARG A 202 -31.80 -10.79 5.58
CA ARG A 202 -33.07 -10.13 5.85
C ARG A 202 -33.17 -8.86 4.99
N THR A 203 -34.10 -8.91 4.04
CA THR A 203 -35.05 -7.87 3.64
C THR A 203 -34.70 -6.40 3.85
N SER A 204 -34.82 -5.60 2.79
CA SER A 204 -35.54 -4.33 2.92
C SER A 204 -36.26 -3.98 1.62
N SER A 205 -37.54 -3.75 1.79
CA SER A 205 -38.61 -3.49 0.84
C SER A 205 -38.38 -2.24 -0.01
N ARG A 206 -38.83 -2.25 -1.26
CA ARG A 206 -39.29 -1.02 -1.92
C ARG A 206 -40.40 -1.34 -2.93
N ILE A 207 -41.61 -1.02 -2.49
CA ILE A 207 -42.83 -0.87 -3.29
C ILE A 207 -42.66 0.43 -4.09
N ILE A 208 -42.94 0.40 -5.39
CA ILE A 208 -43.15 1.59 -6.22
C ILE A 208 -44.44 1.32 -7.00
N PHE A 209 -45.33 2.31 -6.95
CA PHE A 209 -46.57 2.41 -7.73
C PHE A 209 -46.29 2.51 -9.23
#